data_AF-A0A4P7SFI7-F1
#
_entry.id   AF-A0A4P7SFI7-F1
#
_cell.length_a   1.000
_cell.length_b   1.000
_cell.length_c   1.000
_cell.angle_alpha   90.00
_cell.angle_beta   90.00
_cell.angle_gamma   90.00
#
_symmetry.space_group_name_H-M   'P 1'
#
loop_
_entity.id
_entity.type
_entity.pdbx_description
1 polymer ?
#
loop_
_entity_poly.entity_id
_entity_poly.type
_entity_poly.pdbx_seq_one_letter_code
_entity_poly.pdbx_strand_id
1 'polypeptide(L)'
;MTTPPYARTGTRLAVGLAALALVALGTLLALAPAGVRESADDGAPVVPYWQVLLPAAVALALIRLLPPRAPDLAPAVVDRRRLGAAVAALLACAVAFPVVVGVADVGRSEWYHLVKVLLLVAVPGLVVAVTRGATSAAWAPGAWRWWAPAVVLVVWTALSQAAPWVPVPDYSAYPVELVVAAALATAVAAGIGEELFYRVWLQTRLEALLGRWGGIAVATAVFALMHVGTRQGQGPVVEVAAALVAQGSFGLTVGYLWSRYRNVPLTIAMHLVVNGYLVVVALTR
;
A
#
# COMPACT_ATOMS: atom_id res chain seq x y z
N MET A 1 7.71 -27.83 -3.36
CA MET A 1 7.60 -26.39 -3.75
C MET A 1 8.72 -26.07 -4.71
N THR A 2 8.41 -25.49 -5.87
CA THR A 2 9.43 -24.98 -6.78
C THR A 2 9.96 -23.66 -6.24
N THR A 3 11.28 -23.52 -6.14
CA THR A 3 11.90 -22.26 -5.75
C THR A 3 11.63 -21.18 -6.80
N PRO A 4 11.34 -19.93 -6.41
CA PRO A 4 11.15 -18.83 -7.36
C PRO A 4 12.35 -18.71 -8.32
N PRO A 5 12.12 -18.47 -9.63
CA PRO A 5 13.19 -18.41 -10.63
C PRO A 5 14.31 -17.40 -10.31
N TYR A 6 13.99 -16.33 -9.58
CA TYR A 6 14.91 -15.25 -9.27
C TYR A 6 15.01 -14.99 -7.75
N ALA A 7 14.88 -16.02 -6.92
CA ALA A 7 14.85 -15.88 -5.46
C ALA A 7 16.05 -15.09 -4.90
N ARG A 8 17.29 -15.37 -5.37
CA ARG A 8 18.49 -14.64 -4.91
C ARG A 8 18.44 -13.16 -5.27
N THR A 9 18.00 -12.83 -6.48
CA THR A 9 17.80 -11.45 -6.92
C THR A 9 16.73 -10.78 -6.07
N GLY A 10 15.62 -11.46 -5.80
CA GLY A 10 14.56 -10.96 -4.94
C GLY A 10 15.03 -10.68 -3.51
N THR A 11 15.85 -11.54 -2.91
CA THR A 11 16.46 -11.26 -1.60
C THR A 11 17.35 -10.03 -1.63
N ARG A 12 18.21 -9.89 -2.65
CA ARG A 12 19.08 -8.71 -2.80
C ARG A 12 18.27 -7.43 -2.97
N LEU A 13 17.20 -7.46 -3.78
CA LEU A 13 16.28 -6.34 -3.95
C LEU A 13 15.58 -5.97 -2.64
N ALA A 14 15.11 -6.96 -1.88
CA ALA A 14 14.48 -6.71 -0.60
C ALA A 14 15.44 -6.03 0.40
N VAL A 15 16.69 -6.50 0.48
CA VAL A 15 17.73 -5.88 1.31
C VAL A 15 18.04 -4.46 0.84
N GLY A 16 18.22 -4.26 -0.47
CA GLY A 16 18.50 -2.92 -1.04
C GLY A 16 17.37 -1.93 -0.78
N LEU A 17 16.11 -2.34 -0.94
CA LEU A 17 14.95 -1.48 -0.68
C LEU A 17 14.76 -1.21 0.82
N ALA A 18 15.07 -2.18 1.69
CA ALA A 18 15.10 -1.94 3.13
C ALA A 18 16.19 -0.93 3.51
N ALA A 19 17.39 -1.04 2.94
CA ALA A 19 18.46 -0.07 3.14
C ALA A 19 18.06 1.33 2.63
N LEU A 20 17.40 1.41 1.47
CA LEU A 20 16.87 2.67 0.93
C LEU A 20 15.83 3.30 1.87
N ALA A 21 14.92 2.51 2.45
CA ALA A 21 13.94 3.00 3.42
C ALA A 21 14.60 3.53 4.70
N LEU A 22 15.69 2.89 5.17
CA LEU A 22 16.48 3.38 6.31
C LEU A 22 17.19 4.70 5.97
N VAL A 23 17.77 4.81 4.78
CA VAL A 23 18.36 6.07 4.29
C VAL A 23 17.30 7.16 4.20
N ALA A 24 16.11 6.86 3.67
CA ALA A 24 14.99 7.78 3.61
C ALA A 24 14.59 8.28 5.01
N LEU A 25 14.49 7.37 6.00
CA LEU A 25 14.23 7.76 7.39
C LEU A 25 15.34 8.66 7.95
N GLY A 26 16.61 8.33 7.72
CA GLY A 26 17.74 9.18 8.12
C GLY A 26 17.67 10.58 7.51
N THR A 27 17.35 10.68 6.21
CA THR A 27 17.14 11.95 5.50
C THR A 27 15.99 12.75 6.13
N LEU A 28 14.87 12.11 6.45
CA LEU A 28 13.75 12.75 7.11
C LEU A 28 14.11 13.28 8.50
N LEU A 29 14.81 12.47 9.31
CA LEU A 29 15.27 12.89 10.63
C LEU A 29 16.23 14.09 10.57
N ALA A 30 17.01 14.22 9.48
CA ALA A 30 17.93 15.34 9.28
C ALA A 30 17.24 16.59 8.72
N LEU A 31 16.35 16.44 7.73
CA LEU A 31 15.78 17.56 6.96
C LEU A 31 14.38 18.00 7.42
N ALA A 32 13.65 17.13 8.10
CA ALA A 32 12.28 17.36 8.57
C ALA A 32 12.04 16.86 10.00
N PRO A 33 12.91 17.14 10.98
CA PRO A 33 12.93 16.47 12.29
C PRO A 33 11.61 16.50 13.08
N ALA A 34 10.72 17.46 12.80
CA ALA A 34 9.40 17.56 13.42
C ALA A 34 8.43 16.43 13.02
N GLY A 35 8.64 15.78 11.87
CA GLY A 35 7.76 14.70 11.38
C GLY A 35 7.46 14.80 9.88
N VAL A 36 6.39 14.13 9.47
CA VAL A 36 5.86 14.19 8.09
C VAL A 36 4.51 14.89 8.08
N ARG A 37 4.26 15.74 7.07
CA ARG A 37 2.91 16.29 6.84
C ARG A 37 1.98 15.18 6.35
N GLU A 38 0.71 15.17 6.78
CA GLU A 38 -0.25 14.14 6.34
C GLU A 38 -0.71 14.32 4.89
N SER A 39 -1.00 15.55 4.48
CA SER A 39 -1.46 15.89 3.12
C SER A 39 -0.83 17.19 2.60
N ALA A 40 -1.11 17.53 1.35
CA ALA A 40 -0.70 18.78 0.73
C ALA A 40 -1.61 19.97 1.09
N ASP A 41 -2.66 19.73 1.86
CA ASP A 41 -3.66 20.76 2.19
C ASP A 41 -3.08 21.78 3.18
N ASP A 42 -3.52 23.02 3.04
CA ASP A 42 -3.10 24.10 3.93
C ASP A 42 -3.53 23.79 5.37
N GLY A 43 -2.58 23.86 6.30
CA GLY A 43 -2.81 23.55 7.71
C GLY A 43 -2.78 22.06 8.07
N ALA A 44 -2.49 21.15 7.12
CA ALA A 44 -2.36 19.74 7.40
C ALA A 44 -1.31 19.48 8.52
N PRO A 45 -1.64 18.66 9.53
CA PRO A 45 -0.78 18.46 10.68
C PRO A 45 0.53 17.78 10.28
N VAL A 46 1.59 18.11 11.03
CA VAL A 46 2.85 17.37 10.99
C VAL A 46 2.80 16.27 12.04
N VAL A 47 2.95 15.03 11.59
CA VAL A 47 2.84 13.83 12.41
C VAL A 47 4.24 13.30 12.71
N PRO A 48 4.58 13.08 14.00
CA PRO A 48 5.85 12.48 14.39
C PRO A 48 6.07 11.09 13.77
N TYR A 49 7.30 10.75 13.40
CA TYR A 49 7.63 9.47 12.77
C TYR A 49 7.22 8.25 13.57
N TRP A 50 7.24 8.33 14.90
CA TRP A 50 6.81 7.21 15.74
C TRP A 50 5.32 6.91 15.58
N GLN A 51 4.46 7.91 15.34
CA GLN A 51 3.02 7.68 15.10
C GLN A 51 2.79 6.96 13.77
N VAL A 52 3.68 7.18 12.78
CA VAL A 52 3.67 6.49 11.49
C VAL A 52 4.22 5.06 11.61
N LEU A 53 5.37 4.91 12.29
CA LEU A 53 6.14 3.67 12.29
C LEU A 53 5.70 2.66 13.36
N LEU A 54 5.21 3.11 14.52
CA LEU A 54 4.81 2.22 15.61
C LEU A 54 3.64 1.31 15.22
N PRO A 55 2.53 1.80 14.63
CA PRO A 55 1.43 0.92 14.22
C PRO A 55 1.90 -0.11 13.19
N ALA A 56 2.72 0.30 12.22
CA ALA A 56 3.30 -0.62 11.23
C ALA A 56 4.20 -1.67 11.88
N ALA A 57 5.10 -1.30 12.78
CA ALA A 57 5.98 -2.23 13.50
C ALA A 57 5.18 -3.26 14.32
N VAL A 58 4.17 -2.81 15.07
CA VAL A 58 3.29 -3.69 15.84
C VAL A 58 2.50 -4.62 14.93
N ALA A 59 1.93 -4.10 13.84
CA ALA A 59 1.20 -4.92 12.87
C ALA A 59 2.11 -5.97 12.21
N LEU A 60 3.32 -5.63 11.79
CA LEU A 60 4.29 -6.57 11.24
C LEU A 60 4.66 -7.67 12.23
N ALA A 61 4.85 -7.32 13.51
CA ALA A 61 5.08 -8.30 14.58
C ALA A 61 3.88 -9.24 14.74
N LEU A 62 2.65 -8.70 14.78
CA LEU A 62 1.43 -9.51 14.87
C LEU A 62 1.24 -10.42 13.66
N ILE A 63 1.48 -9.93 12.43
CA ILE A 63 1.43 -10.74 11.20
C ILE A 63 2.43 -11.89 11.26
N ARG A 64 3.62 -11.66 11.83
CA ARG A 64 4.66 -12.69 11.98
C ARG A 64 4.31 -13.73 13.05
N LEU A 65 3.60 -13.33 14.10
CA LEU A 65 3.25 -14.17 15.24
C LEU A 65 1.93 -14.93 15.07
N LEU A 66 1.01 -14.43 14.23
CA LEU A 66 -0.35 -14.97 14.08
C LEU A 66 -0.59 -15.61 12.69
N PRO A 67 -1.30 -16.74 12.64
CA PRO A 67 -1.21 -17.78 13.67
C PRO A 67 0.26 -18.30 13.76
N PRO A 68 0.66 -18.89 14.89
CA PRO A 68 2.04 -19.38 15.09
C PRO A 68 2.48 -20.39 14.02
N ARG A 69 1.53 -21.18 13.50
CA ARG A 69 1.72 -22.11 12.40
C ARG A 69 0.63 -21.87 11.37
N ALA A 70 1.03 -21.49 10.17
CA ALA A 70 0.13 -21.54 9.01
C ALA A 70 0.94 -21.94 7.78
N PRO A 71 0.28 -22.60 6.80
CA PRO A 71 0.92 -23.07 5.59
C PRO A 71 1.55 -21.92 4.82
N ASP A 72 2.56 -22.23 4.02
CA ASP A 72 3.12 -21.25 3.09
C ASP A 72 2.21 -21.11 1.86
N LEU A 73 1.66 -19.92 1.68
CA LEU A 73 0.77 -19.58 0.57
C LEU A 73 1.53 -18.93 -0.61
N ALA A 74 2.79 -19.35 -0.80
CA ALA A 74 3.64 -18.86 -1.87
C ALA A 74 3.02 -19.21 -3.24
N PRO A 75 2.95 -18.26 -4.19
CA PRO A 75 2.44 -18.53 -5.52
C PRO A 75 3.51 -19.24 -6.34
N ALA A 76 3.09 -20.14 -7.24
CA ALA A 76 3.97 -20.88 -8.12
C ALA A 76 3.88 -20.35 -9.55
N VAL A 77 5.00 -20.46 -10.27
CA VAL A 77 5.10 -20.12 -11.69
C VAL A 77 4.56 -21.29 -12.52
N VAL A 78 3.61 -21.00 -13.39
CA VAL A 78 3.05 -21.97 -14.35
C VAL A 78 3.58 -21.69 -15.76
N ASP A 79 3.54 -20.42 -16.18
CA ASP A 79 4.11 -19.96 -17.46
C ASP A 79 4.98 -18.72 -17.20
N ARG A 80 6.31 -18.93 -17.25
CA ARG A 80 7.30 -17.89 -16.93
C ARG A 80 7.27 -16.72 -17.91
N ARG A 81 7.03 -16.97 -19.20
CA ARG A 81 7.04 -15.91 -20.23
C ARG A 81 5.81 -15.02 -20.06
N ARG A 82 4.64 -15.64 -19.93
CA ARG A 82 3.37 -14.93 -19.69
C ARG A 82 3.39 -14.17 -18.35
N LEU A 83 4.00 -14.76 -17.32
CA LEU A 83 4.19 -14.12 -16.03
C LEU A 83 5.12 -12.90 -16.11
N GLY A 84 6.25 -13.03 -16.80
CA GLY A 84 7.17 -11.92 -17.01
C GLY A 84 6.51 -10.75 -17.74
N ALA A 85 5.74 -11.04 -18.80
CA ALA A 85 4.98 -10.02 -19.52
C ALA A 85 3.92 -9.33 -18.63
N ALA A 86 3.20 -10.11 -17.80
CA ALA A 86 2.24 -9.56 -16.85
C ALA A 86 2.92 -8.61 -15.84
N VAL A 87 4.04 -9.02 -15.25
CA VAL A 87 4.78 -8.19 -14.28
C VAL A 87 5.30 -6.92 -14.93
N ALA A 88 5.88 -7.02 -16.13
CA ALA A 88 6.37 -5.85 -16.86
C ALA A 88 5.25 -4.85 -17.15
N ALA A 89 4.10 -5.32 -17.65
CA ALA A 89 2.95 -4.46 -17.95
C ALA A 89 2.36 -3.81 -16.68
N LEU A 90 2.24 -4.57 -15.58
CA LEU A 90 1.75 -4.03 -14.30
C LEU A 90 2.73 -3.00 -13.72
N LEU A 91 4.04 -3.25 -13.76
CA LEU A 91 5.03 -2.25 -13.34
C LEU A 91 5.00 -1.01 -14.24
N ALA A 92 4.80 -1.18 -15.55
CA ALA A 92 4.63 -0.06 -16.46
C ALA A 92 3.40 0.79 -16.10
N CYS A 93 2.27 0.17 -15.75
CA CYS A 93 1.10 0.88 -15.23
C CYS A 93 1.40 1.64 -13.92
N ALA A 94 2.12 1.01 -12.99
CA ALA A 94 2.49 1.64 -11.71
C ALA A 94 3.37 2.88 -11.90
N VAL A 95 4.26 2.87 -12.90
CA VAL A 95 5.11 4.02 -13.25
C VAL A 95 4.37 5.04 -14.11
N ALA A 96 3.55 4.59 -15.06
CA ALA A 96 2.81 5.48 -15.95
C ALA A 96 1.80 6.33 -15.18
N PHE A 97 1.17 5.81 -14.13
CA PHE A 97 0.22 6.57 -13.32
C PHE A 97 0.77 7.91 -12.79
N PRO A 98 1.82 7.94 -11.93
CA PRO A 98 2.35 9.20 -11.42
C PRO A 98 2.96 10.07 -12.53
N VAL A 99 3.52 9.48 -13.59
CA VAL A 99 4.04 10.24 -14.74
C VAL A 99 2.92 10.97 -15.48
N VAL A 100 1.82 10.29 -15.80
CA VAL A 100 0.66 10.91 -16.47
C VAL A 100 0.04 11.97 -15.56
N VAL A 101 -0.12 11.69 -14.27
CA VAL A 101 -0.65 12.66 -13.31
C VAL A 101 0.20 13.93 -13.26
N GLY A 102 1.53 13.79 -13.21
CA GLY A 102 2.45 14.93 -13.17
C GLY A 102 2.57 15.69 -14.49
N VAL A 103 2.64 14.98 -15.63
CA VAL A 103 2.81 15.61 -16.96
C VAL A 103 1.53 16.28 -17.45
N ALA A 104 0.38 15.66 -17.21
CA ALA A 104 -0.91 16.22 -17.60
C ALA A 104 -1.50 17.19 -16.56
N ASP A 105 -0.81 17.38 -15.42
CA ASP A 105 -1.23 18.21 -14.28
C ASP A 105 -2.66 17.92 -13.81
N VAL A 106 -3.06 16.65 -13.85
CA VAL A 106 -4.43 16.23 -13.46
C VAL A 106 -4.55 15.93 -11.97
N GLY A 107 -3.50 16.14 -11.17
CA GLY A 107 -3.46 15.77 -9.75
C GLY A 107 -4.50 16.47 -8.87
N ARG A 108 -5.03 17.63 -9.32
CA ARG A 108 -6.05 18.41 -8.61
C ARG A 108 -7.40 18.46 -9.33
N SER A 109 -7.59 17.67 -10.40
CA SER A 109 -8.83 17.64 -11.17
C SER A 109 -9.57 16.32 -11.02
N GLU A 110 -10.85 16.31 -11.40
CA GLU A 110 -11.68 15.11 -11.44
C GLU A 110 -11.10 14.01 -12.35
N TRP A 111 -10.27 14.40 -13.33
CA TRP A 111 -9.54 13.47 -14.20
C TRP A 111 -8.56 12.58 -13.45
N TYR A 112 -8.07 13.00 -12.27
CA TYR A 112 -7.25 12.18 -11.39
C TYR A 112 -7.88 10.80 -11.15
N HIS A 113 -9.17 10.79 -10.77
CA HIS A 113 -9.88 9.55 -10.45
C HIS A 113 -10.05 8.67 -11.70
N LEU A 114 -10.32 9.28 -12.87
CA LEU A 114 -10.45 8.52 -14.11
C LEU A 114 -9.10 7.90 -14.52
N VAL A 115 -8.02 8.66 -14.50
CA VAL A 115 -6.66 8.18 -14.81
C VAL A 115 -6.27 7.06 -13.84
N LYS A 116 -6.59 7.22 -12.56
CA LYS A 116 -6.34 6.20 -11.52
C LYS A 116 -7.11 4.91 -11.79
N VAL A 117 -8.42 4.99 -12.07
CA VAL A 117 -9.23 3.80 -12.40
C VAL A 117 -8.73 3.14 -13.67
N LEU A 118 -8.39 3.91 -14.71
CA LEU A 118 -7.89 3.35 -15.97
C LEU A 118 -6.56 2.61 -15.78
N LEU A 119 -5.58 3.27 -15.17
CA LEU A 119 -4.20 2.78 -15.07
C LEU A 119 -3.98 1.80 -13.91
N LEU A 120 -4.76 1.85 -12.85
CA LEU A 120 -4.62 0.94 -11.71
C LEU A 120 -5.68 -0.17 -11.68
N VAL A 121 -6.83 -0.01 -12.36
CA VAL A 121 -7.91 -1.02 -12.33
C VAL A 121 -8.18 -1.61 -13.70
N ALA A 122 -8.57 -0.81 -14.70
CA ALA A 122 -9.06 -1.33 -15.97
C ALA A 122 -7.97 -1.99 -16.82
N VAL A 123 -6.87 -1.29 -17.11
CA VAL A 123 -5.74 -1.84 -17.89
C VAL A 123 -5.07 -3.00 -17.14
N PRO A 124 -4.75 -2.90 -15.84
CA PRO A 124 -4.21 -4.01 -15.08
C PRO A 124 -5.15 -5.22 -15.00
N GLY A 125 -6.45 -4.99 -14.85
CA GLY A 125 -7.46 -6.03 -14.88
C GLY A 125 -7.47 -6.80 -16.21
N LEU A 126 -7.34 -6.08 -17.34
CA LEU A 126 -7.18 -6.68 -18.67
C LEU A 126 -5.88 -7.48 -18.77
N VAL A 127 -4.74 -6.92 -18.33
CA VAL A 127 -3.44 -7.64 -18.29
C VAL A 127 -3.59 -8.94 -17.49
N VAL A 128 -4.23 -8.89 -16.32
CA VAL A 128 -4.47 -10.08 -15.50
C VAL A 128 -5.39 -11.08 -16.18
N ALA A 129 -6.44 -10.62 -16.87
CA ALA A 129 -7.36 -11.48 -17.61
C ALA A 129 -6.68 -12.22 -18.77
N VAL A 130 -5.91 -11.52 -19.61
CA VAL A 130 -5.20 -12.14 -20.75
C VAL A 130 -4.03 -13.00 -20.31
N THR A 131 -3.45 -12.73 -19.13
CA THR A 131 -2.37 -13.53 -18.54
C THR A 131 -2.85 -14.56 -17.51
N ARG A 132 -4.16 -14.86 -17.48
CA ARG A 132 -4.71 -15.93 -16.62
C ARG A 132 -3.97 -17.25 -16.86
N GLY A 133 -3.76 -17.98 -15.77
CA GLY A 133 -2.99 -19.23 -15.76
C GLY A 133 -1.47 -19.07 -15.73
N ALA A 134 -0.92 -17.84 -15.78
CA ALA A 134 0.54 -17.65 -15.66
C ALA A 134 1.12 -18.04 -14.28
N THR A 135 0.28 -17.97 -13.25
CA THR A 135 0.60 -18.29 -11.85
C THR A 135 -0.49 -19.15 -11.26
N SER A 136 -0.12 -20.04 -10.34
CA SER A 136 -1.07 -20.69 -9.43
C SER A 136 -0.88 -20.14 -8.02
N ALA A 137 -1.98 -19.82 -7.35
CA ALA A 137 -1.96 -19.40 -5.96
C ALA A 137 -2.29 -20.60 -5.08
N ALA A 138 -1.44 -20.89 -4.10
CA ALA A 138 -1.79 -21.84 -3.06
C ALA A 138 -2.93 -21.27 -2.20
N TRP A 139 -3.98 -22.05 -2.03
CA TRP A 139 -5.11 -21.72 -1.17
C TRP A 139 -5.20 -22.74 -0.06
N ALA A 140 -5.33 -22.28 1.18
CA ALA A 140 -5.60 -23.13 2.33
C ALA A 140 -6.89 -22.66 3.02
N PRO A 141 -7.86 -23.54 3.27
CA PRO A 141 -9.00 -23.21 4.13
C PRO A 141 -8.54 -23.05 5.58
N GLY A 142 -9.26 -22.25 6.36
CA GLY A 142 -9.03 -22.13 7.81
C GLY A 142 -9.47 -20.78 8.39
N ALA A 143 -10.07 -20.83 9.57
CA ALA A 143 -10.56 -19.65 10.29
C ALA A 143 -9.45 -18.63 10.62
N TRP A 144 -8.20 -19.09 10.74
CA TRP A 144 -7.02 -18.24 10.97
C TRP A 144 -6.79 -17.18 9.89
N ARG A 145 -7.28 -17.41 8.67
CA ARG A 145 -7.20 -16.42 7.60
C ARG A 145 -8.12 -15.24 7.81
N TRP A 146 -9.03 -15.32 8.77
CA TRP A 146 -9.97 -14.26 9.11
C TRP A 146 -9.62 -13.65 10.47
N TRP A 147 -9.54 -14.47 11.53
CA TRP A 147 -9.33 -13.91 12.87
C TRP A 147 -7.95 -13.27 13.03
N ALA A 148 -6.88 -13.85 12.47
CA ALA A 148 -5.53 -13.32 12.64
C ALA A 148 -5.34 -11.95 11.97
N PRO A 149 -5.68 -11.76 10.67
CA PRO A 149 -5.64 -10.43 10.06
C PRO A 149 -6.68 -9.48 10.66
N ALA A 150 -7.81 -9.95 11.20
CA ALA A 150 -8.75 -9.08 11.91
C ALA A 150 -8.15 -8.53 13.21
N VAL A 151 -7.40 -9.33 13.97
CA VAL A 151 -6.65 -8.84 15.14
C VAL A 151 -5.61 -7.79 14.72
N VAL A 152 -4.86 -8.04 13.64
CA VAL A 152 -3.90 -7.06 13.10
C VAL A 152 -4.61 -5.76 12.73
N LEU A 153 -5.73 -5.84 12.02
CA LEU A 153 -6.55 -4.69 11.64
C LEU A 153 -6.99 -3.90 12.88
N VAL A 154 -7.61 -4.55 13.87
CA VAL A 154 -8.11 -3.88 15.08
C VAL A 154 -6.98 -3.18 15.84
N VAL A 155 -5.86 -3.87 16.08
CA VAL A 155 -4.73 -3.29 16.81
C VAL A 155 -4.10 -2.14 16.03
N TRP A 156 -3.95 -2.29 14.72
CA TRP A 156 -3.42 -1.21 13.88
C TRP A 156 -4.33 0.01 13.92
N THR A 157 -5.66 -0.16 13.74
CA THR A 157 -6.65 0.91 13.84
C THR A 157 -6.60 1.62 15.19
N ALA A 158 -6.48 0.85 16.28
CA ALA A 158 -6.40 1.40 17.62
C ALA A 158 -5.18 2.31 17.79
N LEU A 159 -4.03 1.94 17.22
CA LEU A 159 -2.78 2.70 17.35
C LEU A 159 -2.64 3.85 16.36
N SER A 160 -3.18 3.71 15.14
CA SER A 160 -2.97 4.67 14.05
C SER A 160 -4.15 5.62 13.84
N GLN A 161 -5.37 5.27 14.26
CA GLN A 161 -6.57 6.05 13.98
C GLN A 161 -7.33 6.47 15.24
N ALA A 162 -7.46 5.57 16.22
CA ALA A 162 -8.31 5.78 17.39
C ALA A 162 -7.53 6.19 18.66
N ALA A 163 -6.21 6.33 18.57
CA ALA A 163 -5.38 6.66 19.73
C ALA A 163 -5.55 8.13 20.13
N PRO A 164 -5.36 8.48 21.42
CA PRO A 164 -5.57 9.86 21.92
C PRO A 164 -4.68 10.93 21.28
N TRP A 165 -3.57 10.53 20.64
CA TRP A 165 -2.65 11.43 19.95
C TRP A 165 -3.02 11.71 18.49
N VAL A 166 -4.04 11.02 17.96
CA VAL A 166 -4.49 11.20 16.58
C VAL A 166 -5.55 12.31 16.56
N PRO A 167 -5.27 13.47 15.94
CA PRO A 167 -6.25 14.53 15.81
C PRO A 167 -7.39 14.09 14.89
N VAL A 168 -8.63 14.43 15.25
CA VAL A 168 -9.77 14.25 14.35
C VAL A 168 -9.85 15.49 13.46
N PRO A 169 -9.86 15.33 12.11
CA PRO A 169 -9.98 16.46 11.20
C PRO A 169 -11.29 17.21 11.40
N ASP A 170 -11.25 18.53 11.22
CA ASP A 170 -12.44 19.38 11.20
C ASP A 170 -12.91 19.59 9.76
N TYR A 171 -14.13 19.15 9.47
CA TYR A 171 -14.77 19.31 8.17
C TYR A 171 -15.93 20.32 8.20
N SER A 172 -16.12 21.07 9.29
CA SER A 172 -17.24 22.01 9.46
C SER A 172 -17.31 23.11 8.39
N ALA A 173 -16.18 23.40 7.73
CA ALA A 173 -16.10 24.37 6.64
C ALA A 173 -16.63 23.84 5.29
N TYR A 174 -16.95 22.55 5.16
CA TYR A 174 -17.34 21.91 3.90
C TYR A 174 -18.75 21.31 3.97
N PRO A 175 -19.50 21.31 2.85
CA PRO A 175 -20.78 20.59 2.78
C PRO A 175 -20.61 19.08 3.05
N VAL A 176 -21.48 18.50 3.86
CA VAL A 176 -21.40 17.07 4.25
C VAL A 176 -21.44 16.15 3.03
N GLU A 177 -22.24 16.48 2.02
CA GLU A 177 -22.37 15.71 0.78
C GLU A 177 -21.04 15.66 0.03
N LEU A 178 -20.27 16.76 0.03
CA LEU A 178 -18.96 16.83 -0.61
C LEU A 178 -17.95 15.94 0.13
N VAL A 179 -17.93 15.99 1.47
CA VAL A 179 -17.05 15.18 2.31
C VAL A 179 -17.33 13.69 2.10
N VAL A 180 -18.62 13.31 2.13
CA VAL A 180 -19.04 11.92 1.89
C VAL A 180 -18.69 11.47 0.47
N ALA A 181 -18.93 12.29 -0.55
CA ALA A 181 -18.58 11.96 -1.93
C ALA A 181 -17.07 11.75 -2.12
N ALA A 182 -16.24 12.65 -1.55
CA ALA A 182 -14.78 12.53 -1.60
C ALA A 182 -14.27 11.29 -0.85
N ALA A 183 -14.86 10.98 0.32
CA ALA A 183 -14.53 9.78 1.08
C ALA A 183 -14.88 8.49 0.33
N LEU A 184 -16.04 8.44 -0.32
CA LEU A 184 -16.45 7.29 -1.15
C LEU A 184 -15.57 7.14 -2.39
N ALA A 185 -15.26 8.24 -3.08
CA ALA A 185 -14.35 8.23 -4.23
C ALA A 185 -12.96 7.69 -3.82
N THR A 186 -12.44 8.12 -2.68
CA THR A 186 -11.18 7.65 -2.11
C THR A 186 -11.26 6.19 -1.69
N ALA A 187 -12.34 5.76 -1.03
CA ALA A 187 -12.58 4.38 -0.63
C ALA A 187 -12.54 3.42 -1.84
N VAL A 188 -13.21 3.78 -2.93
CA VAL A 188 -13.24 2.97 -4.15
C VAL A 188 -11.89 3.00 -4.88
N ALA A 189 -11.37 4.18 -5.18
CA ALA A 189 -10.19 4.32 -6.03
C ALA A 189 -8.89 3.92 -5.31
N ALA A 190 -8.74 4.28 -4.03
CA ALA A 190 -7.57 3.92 -3.23
C ALA A 190 -7.81 2.59 -2.50
N GLY A 191 -8.84 2.50 -1.66
CA GLY A 191 -9.03 1.34 -0.79
C GLY A 191 -9.24 0.01 -1.53
N ILE A 192 -10.06 0.00 -2.58
CA ILE A 192 -10.30 -1.20 -3.39
C ILE A 192 -9.30 -1.29 -4.55
N GLY A 193 -9.20 -0.21 -5.34
CA GLY A 193 -8.39 -0.20 -6.57
C GLY A 193 -6.90 -0.49 -6.31
N GLU A 194 -6.28 0.20 -5.35
CA GLU A 194 -4.86 0.03 -5.08
C GLU A 194 -4.55 -1.33 -4.47
N GLU A 195 -5.39 -1.87 -3.58
CA GLU A 195 -5.13 -3.18 -2.99
C GLU A 195 -5.29 -4.32 -4.01
N LEU A 196 -6.25 -4.21 -4.93
CA LEU A 196 -6.35 -5.14 -6.06
C LEU A 196 -5.10 -5.06 -6.95
N PHE A 197 -4.67 -3.86 -7.30
CA PHE A 197 -3.52 -3.65 -8.15
C PHE A 197 -2.21 -4.11 -7.50
N TYR A 198 -1.83 -3.49 -6.38
CA TYR A 198 -0.53 -3.68 -5.77
C TYR A 198 -0.41 -5.04 -5.08
N ARG A 199 -1.45 -5.53 -4.38
CA ARG A 199 -1.36 -6.80 -3.64
C ARG A 199 -1.76 -7.97 -4.51
N VAL A 200 -3.02 -7.96 -4.96
CA VAL A 200 -3.60 -9.15 -5.58
C VAL A 200 -2.94 -9.42 -6.93
N TRP A 201 -2.78 -8.39 -7.77
CA TRP A 201 -2.28 -8.56 -9.13
C TRP A 201 -0.76 -8.50 -9.22
N LEU A 202 -0.14 -7.42 -8.77
CA LEU A 202 1.29 -7.15 -8.92
C LEU A 202 2.13 -7.98 -7.94
N GLN A 203 1.91 -7.83 -6.63
CA GLN A 203 2.73 -8.49 -5.62
C GLN A 203 2.67 -10.03 -5.74
N THR A 204 1.50 -10.63 -5.94
CA THR A 204 1.39 -12.09 -6.12
C THR A 204 2.29 -12.62 -7.25
N ARG A 205 2.36 -11.88 -8.36
CA ARG A 205 3.20 -12.25 -9.51
C ARG A 205 4.67 -12.01 -9.24
N LEU A 206 5.01 -10.91 -8.59
CA LEU A 206 6.38 -10.64 -8.16
C LEU A 206 6.86 -11.66 -7.14
N GLU A 207 6.02 -12.10 -6.20
CA GLU A 207 6.37 -13.16 -5.24
C GLU A 207 6.65 -14.50 -5.94
N ALA A 208 5.92 -14.82 -7.01
CA ALA A 208 6.17 -16.02 -7.80
C ALA A 208 7.53 -15.97 -8.52
N LEU A 209 7.97 -14.77 -8.96
CA LEU A 209 9.25 -14.58 -9.66
C LEU A 209 10.45 -14.40 -8.70
N LEU A 210 10.30 -13.53 -7.72
CA LEU A 210 11.35 -13.00 -6.84
C LEU A 210 11.34 -13.66 -5.45
N GLY A 211 10.32 -14.44 -5.12
CA GLY A 211 10.07 -14.91 -3.76
C GLY A 211 9.35 -13.88 -2.89
N ARG A 212 8.88 -14.32 -1.71
CA ARG A 212 8.02 -13.53 -0.80
C ARG A 212 8.56 -12.11 -0.57
N TRP A 213 9.77 -11.99 -0.05
CA TRP A 213 10.31 -10.69 0.36
C TRP A 213 10.65 -9.79 -0.82
N GLY A 214 11.16 -10.34 -1.93
CA GLY A 214 11.41 -9.56 -3.14
C GLY A 214 10.12 -9.00 -3.74
N GLY A 215 9.05 -9.82 -3.75
CA GLY A 215 7.76 -9.39 -4.25
C GLY A 215 7.07 -8.33 -3.38
N ILE A 216 7.09 -8.51 -2.06
CA ILE A 216 6.63 -7.49 -1.11
C ILE A 216 7.41 -6.20 -1.30
N ALA A 217 8.75 -6.25 -1.26
CA ALA A 217 9.58 -5.05 -1.30
C ALA A 217 9.36 -4.22 -2.57
N VAL A 218 9.35 -4.85 -3.75
CA VAL A 218 9.12 -4.14 -5.01
C VAL A 218 7.71 -3.54 -5.07
N ALA A 219 6.68 -4.31 -4.71
CA ALA A 219 5.29 -3.81 -4.72
C ALA A 219 5.10 -2.66 -3.72
N THR A 220 5.70 -2.74 -2.53
CA THR A 220 5.70 -1.67 -1.52
C THR A 220 6.43 -0.43 -2.03
N ALA A 221 7.58 -0.59 -2.70
CA ALA A 221 8.34 0.54 -3.21
C ALA A 221 7.58 1.30 -4.30
N VAL A 222 7.00 0.60 -5.29
CA VAL A 222 6.21 1.28 -6.34
C VAL A 222 4.92 1.88 -5.79
N PHE A 223 4.28 1.23 -4.81
CA PHE A 223 3.16 1.79 -4.06
C PHE A 223 3.57 3.05 -3.30
N ALA A 224 4.72 3.08 -2.66
CA ALA A 224 5.20 4.27 -1.96
C ALA A 224 5.45 5.40 -2.96
N LEU A 225 6.18 5.12 -4.04
CA LEU A 225 6.60 6.12 -5.01
C LEU A 225 5.45 6.77 -5.79
N MET A 226 4.31 6.09 -5.98
CA MET A 226 3.13 6.73 -6.59
C MET A 226 2.59 7.90 -5.76
N HIS A 227 2.95 7.97 -4.47
CA HIS A 227 2.47 8.99 -3.53
C HIS A 227 3.45 10.17 -3.37
N VAL A 228 4.52 10.22 -4.16
CA VAL A 228 5.42 11.38 -4.20
C VAL A 228 4.62 12.61 -4.67
N GLY A 229 4.76 13.73 -3.96
CA GLY A 229 4.03 14.96 -4.28
C GLY A 229 2.65 15.08 -3.60
N THR A 230 2.28 14.14 -2.73
CA THR A 230 1.03 14.23 -1.96
C THR A 230 1.14 15.08 -0.69
N ARG A 231 2.34 15.54 -0.30
CA ARG A 231 2.59 16.22 1.00
C ARG A 231 3.22 17.60 0.92
N GLN A 232 3.40 18.09 -0.30
CA GLN A 232 3.93 19.39 -0.75
C GLN A 232 4.57 20.31 0.31
N GLY A 233 5.77 20.82 0.01
CA GLY A 233 6.32 22.02 0.66
C GLY A 233 7.70 21.89 1.29
N GLN A 234 8.37 20.73 1.19
CA GLN A 234 9.70 20.51 1.79
C GLN A 234 10.78 20.09 0.77
N GLY A 235 10.47 20.17 -0.52
CA GLY A 235 11.38 19.83 -1.62
C GLY A 235 11.36 18.35 -2.03
N PRO A 236 11.85 18.03 -3.24
CA PRO A 236 11.66 16.71 -3.86
C PRO A 236 12.32 15.56 -3.07
N VAL A 237 13.47 15.81 -2.43
CA VAL A 237 14.17 14.80 -1.62
C VAL A 237 13.33 14.40 -0.41
N VAL A 238 12.73 15.37 0.28
CA VAL A 238 11.89 15.13 1.45
C VAL A 238 10.60 14.44 1.05
N GLU A 239 9.97 14.83 -0.07
CA GLU A 239 8.77 14.17 -0.59
C GLU A 239 9.01 12.68 -0.90
N VAL A 240 10.11 12.36 -1.58
CA VAL A 240 10.46 10.96 -1.89
C VAL A 240 10.73 10.18 -0.60
N ALA A 241 11.49 10.77 0.33
CA ALA A 241 11.80 10.12 1.59
C ALA A 241 10.53 9.89 2.44
N ALA A 242 9.64 10.89 2.52
CA ALA A 242 8.37 10.81 3.21
C ALA A 242 7.46 9.74 2.60
N ALA A 243 7.40 9.64 1.27
CA ALA A 243 6.66 8.59 0.59
C ALA A 243 7.18 7.18 0.95
N LEU A 244 8.50 7.00 0.89
CA LEU A 244 9.16 5.73 1.24
C LEU A 244 8.99 5.33 2.71
N VAL A 245 8.87 6.28 3.63
CA VAL A 245 8.69 6.00 5.07
C VAL A 245 7.21 5.85 5.41
N ALA A 246 6.36 6.81 5.06
CA ALA A 246 4.95 6.80 5.41
C ALA A 246 4.16 5.76 4.62
N GLN A 247 4.09 5.89 3.29
CA GLN A 247 3.42 4.89 2.46
C GLN A 247 4.19 3.58 2.37
N GLY A 248 5.53 3.61 2.44
CA GLY A 248 6.29 2.37 2.48
C GLY A 248 5.99 1.53 3.73
N SER A 249 5.85 2.14 4.92
CA SER A 249 5.51 1.38 6.14
C SER A 249 4.09 0.80 6.10
N PHE A 250 3.10 1.56 5.61
CA PHE A 250 1.76 1.05 5.37
C PHE A 250 1.75 -0.06 4.30
N GLY A 251 2.38 0.20 3.14
CA GLY A 251 2.48 -0.73 2.04
C GLY A 251 3.21 -2.03 2.39
N LEU A 252 4.21 -1.98 3.28
CA LEU A 252 4.88 -3.15 3.84
C LEU A 252 3.92 -3.95 4.73
N THR A 253 3.13 -3.27 5.55
CA THR A 253 2.14 -3.87 6.45
C THR A 253 1.07 -4.62 5.66
N VAL A 254 0.36 -3.95 4.74
CA VAL A 254 -0.68 -4.60 3.92
C VAL A 254 -0.09 -5.60 2.91
N GLY A 255 1.15 -5.36 2.45
CA GLY A 255 1.91 -6.31 1.64
C GLY A 255 2.18 -7.63 2.38
N TYR A 256 2.65 -7.54 3.63
CA TYR A 256 2.90 -8.74 4.44
C TYR A 256 1.59 -9.42 4.87
N LEU A 257 0.55 -8.65 5.18
CA LEU A 257 -0.79 -9.14 5.48
C LEU A 257 -1.32 -9.99 4.31
N TRP A 258 -1.24 -9.47 3.08
CA TRP A 258 -1.62 -10.20 1.87
C TRP A 258 -0.79 -11.47 1.69
N SER A 259 0.53 -11.35 1.77
CA SER A 259 1.47 -12.47 1.57
C SER A 259 1.27 -13.63 2.56
N ARG A 260 0.86 -13.28 3.79
CA ARG A 260 0.68 -14.23 4.89
C ARG A 260 -0.70 -14.88 4.89
N TYR A 261 -1.76 -14.12 4.67
CA TYR A 261 -3.13 -14.56 4.89
C TYR A 261 -3.95 -14.75 3.61
N ARG A 262 -3.53 -14.15 2.48
CA ARG A 262 -4.27 -14.11 1.21
C ARG A 262 -5.74 -13.73 1.39
N ASN A 263 -6.03 -12.80 2.31
CA ASN A 263 -7.39 -12.35 2.62
C ASN A 263 -7.63 -10.98 1.99
N VAL A 264 -8.20 -10.95 0.78
CA VAL A 264 -8.46 -9.69 0.05
C VAL A 264 -9.40 -8.78 0.85
N PRO A 265 -10.55 -9.25 1.38
CA PRO A 265 -11.47 -8.38 2.12
C PRO A 265 -10.82 -7.63 3.29
N LEU A 266 -10.03 -8.32 4.13
CA LEU A 266 -9.41 -7.67 5.29
C LEU A 266 -8.20 -6.80 4.91
N THR A 267 -7.55 -7.09 3.78
CA THR A 267 -6.51 -6.21 3.23
C THR A 267 -7.14 -4.90 2.73
N ILE A 268 -8.24 -5.00 1.98
CA ILE A 268 -9.04 -3.84 1.55
C ILE A 268 -9.57 -3.08 2.77
N ALA A 269 -10.13 -3.77 3.76
CA ALA A 269 -10.67 -3.13 4.97
C ALA A 269 -9.60 -2.30 5.70
N MET A 270 -8.37 -2.78 5.78
CA MET A 270 -7.26 -2.02 6.36
C MET A 270 -6.99 -0.71 5.63
N HIS A 271 -7.07 -0.71 4.29
CA HIS A 271 -6.93 0.49 3.48
C HIS A 271 -8.18 1.41 3.60
N LEU A 272 -9.38 0.84 3.63
CA LEU A 272 -10.59 1.63 3.86
C LEU A 272 -10.55 2.34 5.22
N VAL A 273 -10.02 1.69 6.25
CA VAL A 273 -9.85 2.31 7.57
C VAL A 273 -8.89 3.49 7.52
N VAL A 274 -7.70 3.36 6.90
CA VAL A 274 -6.72 4.48 6.89
C VAL A 274 -7.27 5.72 6.16
N ASN A 275 -8.12 5.53 5.15
CA ASN A 275 -8.68 6.65 4.39
C ASN A 275 -10.01 7.17 4.93
N GLY A 276 -10.79 6.34 5.61
CA GLY A 276 -12.19 6.63 5.93
C GLY A 276 -12.52 6.73 7.41
N TYR A 277 -11.72 6.14 8.31
CA TYR A 277 -12.08 6.06 9.73
C TYR A 277 -12.26 7.44 10.36
N LEU A 278 -11.28 8.33 10.20
CA LEU A 278 -11.33 9.68 10.76
C LEU A 278 -12.44 10.53 10.15
N VAL A 279 -12.78 10.32 8.88
CA VAL A 279 -13.94 10.97 8.24
C VAL A 279 -15.24 10.56 8.92
N VAL A 280 -15.44 9.27 9.17
CA VAL A 280 -16.63 8.75 9.85
C VAL A 280 -16.72 9.30 11.28
N VAL A 281 -15.60 9.32 12.01
CA VAL A 281 -15.55 9.89 13.37
C VAL A 281 -15.87 11.39 13.36
N ALA A 282 -15.35 12.15 12.39
CA ALA A 282 -15.60 13.57 12.29
C ALA A 282 -17.07 13.90 11.97
N LEU A 283 -17.73 13.10 11.12
CA LEU A 283 -19.14 13.30 10.74
C LEU A 283 -20.16 12.81 11.79
N THR A 284 -19.71 12.11 12.84
CA THR A 284 -20.59 11.56 13.89
C THR A 284 -20.44 12.25 15.25
N ARG A 285 -19.61 13.30 15.31
CA ARG A 285 -19.50 14.21 16.46
C ARG A 285 -20.42 15.41 16.29
#